data_AF-A0A940LHA8-F1
#
_entry.id   AF-A0A940LHA8-F1
#
_cell.length_a   1.000
_cell.length_b   1.000
_cell.length_c   1.000
_cell.angle_alpha   90.00
_cell.angle_beta   90.00
_cell.angle_gamma   90.00
#
_symmetry.space_group_name_H-M   'P 1'
#
loop_
_entity.id
_entity.type
_entity.pdbx_description
1 polymer ?
#
loop_
_entity_poly.entity_id
_entity_poly.type
_entity_poly.pdbx_seq_one_letter_code
_entity_poly.pdbx_strand_id
1 'polypeptide(L)'
;MSLPFFALILKLLYVRRKNFYYSDHAVFTLYHYIFSFILLMAIMGVGQLSDWTGISLGWVILLLFLVWIGYLLIAMKNFYRQGWRKTIVKFLILDFLGFFVVLFLFMVFLVLSFLV
;
A
#
# COMPACT_ATOMS: atom_id res chain seq x y z
N MET A 1 -11.01 -1.44 6.13
CA MET A 1 -11.14 -2.85 6.55
C MET A 1 -9.87 -3.67 6.40
N SER A 2 -9.02 -3.41 5.40
CA SER A 2 -7.76 -4.15 5.18
C SER A 2 -6.60 -3.79 6.13
N LEU A 3 -6.62 -2.60 6.74
CA LEU A 3 -5.55 -2.10 7.62
C LEU A 3 -5.06 -3.11 8.68
N PRO A 4 -5.93 -3.73 9.51
CA PRO A 4 -5.47 -4.70 10.50
C PRO A 4 -4.81 -5.93 9.87
N PHE A 5 -5.30 -6.40 8.72
CA PHE A 5 -4.69 -7.52 8.00
C PHE A 5 -3.31 -7.15 7.45
N PHE A 6 -3.16 -5.94 6.90
CA PHE A 6 -1.89 -5.46 6.37
C PHE A 6 -0.85 -5.28 7.48
N ALA A 7 -1.25 -4.71 8.63
CA ALA A 7 -0.42 -4.63 9.82
C ALA A 7 -0.05 -6.01 10.37
N LEU A 8 -0.96 -6.98 10.31
CA LEU A 8 -0.71 -8.37 10.71
C LEU A 8 0.32 -9.05 9.78
N ILE A 9 0.22 -8.87 8.46
CA ILE A 9 1.21 -9.38 7.51
C ILE A 9 2.59 -8.80 7.83
N LEU A 10 2.68 -7.49 8.07
CA LEU A 10 3.93 -6.85 8.50
C LEU A 10 4.46 -7.45 9.81
N LYS A 11 3.60 -7.65 10.82
CA LYS A 11 3.99 -8.31 12.06
C LYS A 11 4.57 -9.71 11.82
N LEU A 12 3.96 -10.50 10.94
CA LEU A 12 4.47 -11.83 10.57
C LEU A 12 5.81 -11.77 9.84
N LEU A 13 5.94 -10.87 8.85
CA LEU A 13 7.18 -10.65 8.11
C LEU A 13 8.34 -10.18 8.99
N TYR A 14 8.04 -9.48 10.08
CA TYR A 14 9.02 -8.93 11.01
C TYR A 14 9.01 -9.60 12.39
N VAL A 15 8.39 -10.79 12.53
CA VAL A 15 8.24 -11.48 13.82
C VAL A 15 9.54 -11.74 14.57
N ARG A 16 10.66 -11.90 13.85
CA ARG A 16 12.00 -12.08 14.44
C ARG A 16 12.56 -10.79 15.08
N ARG A 17 11.89 -9.65 14.94
CA ARG A 17 12.30 -8.35 15.48
C ARG A 17 11.44 -7.99 16.68
N LYS A 18 11.95 -8.30 17.89
CA LYS A 18 11.21 -8.14 19.15
C LYS A 18 10.89 -6.69 19.55
N ASN A 19 11.49 -5.71 18.89
CA ASN A 19 11.30 -4.28 19.21
C ASN A 19 10.11 -3.64 18.48
N PHE A 20 9.38 -4.39 17.65
CA PHE A 20 8.20 -3.88 16.95
C PHE A 20 6.95 -4.57 17.48
N TYR A 21 6.04 -3.77 18.01
CA TYR A 21 4.71 -4.19 18.43
C TYR A 21 3.73 -4.12 17.26
N TYR A 22 2.60 -4.79 17.40
CA TYR A 22 1.52 -4.73 16.40
C TYR A 22 1.07 -3.28 16.13
N SER A 23 1.03 -2.45 17.17
CA SER A 23 0.73 -1.01 17.06
C SER A 23 1.69 -0.29 16.12
N ASP A 24 2.98 -0.62 16.15
CA ASP A 24 3.98 0.02 15.29
C ASP A 24 3.71 -0.31 13.82
N HIS A 25 3.37 -1.57 13.53
CA HIS A 25 2.97 -1.99 12.18
C HIS A 25 1.64 -1.36 11.74
N ALA A 26 0.69 -1.19 12.66
CA ALA A 26 -0.58 -0.55 12.38
C ALA A 26 -0.42 0.94 12.07
N VAL A 27 0.41 1.66 12.84
CA VAL A 27 0.74 3.07 12.59
C VAL A 27 1.48 3.23 11.26
N PHE A 28 2.47 2.38 10.97
CA PHE A 28 3.15 2.37 9.68
C PHE A 28 2.16 2.19 8.52
N THR A 29 1.25 1.23 8.65
CA THR A 29 0.20 0.96 7.65
C THR A 29 -0.73 2.15 7.49
N LEU A 30 -1.12 2.81 8.59
CA LEU A 30 -1.96 4.00 8.56
C LEU A 30 -1.31 5.13 7.74
N TYR A 31 -0.03 5.43 7.99
CA TYR A 31 0.70 6.43 7.20
C TYR A 31 0.80 6.04 5.72
N HIS A 32 1.03 4.76 5.42
CA HIS A 32 1.01 4.29 4.04
C HIS A 32 -0.34 4.52 3.37
N TYR A 33 -1.46 4.23 4.06
CA TYR A 33 -2.80 4.44 3.53
C TYR A 33 -3.11 5.92 3.32
N ILE A 34 -2.77 6.79 4.28
CA ILE A 34 -2.93 8.24 4.14
C ILE A 34 -2.19 8.74 2.91
N PHE A 35 -0.92 8.33 2.74
CA PHE A 35 -0.13 8.67 1.57
C PHE A 35 -0.77 8.15 0.27
N SER A 36 -1.25 6.90 0.26
CA SER A 36 -1.96 6.32 -0.89
C SER A 36 -3.21 7.10 -1.28
N PHE A 37 -3.99 7.59 -0.31
CA PHE A 37 -5.16 8.42 -0.59
C PHE A 37 -4.78 9.78 -1.18
N ILE A 38 -3.73 10.44 -0.64
CA ILE A 38 -3.20 11.68 -1.21
C ILE A 38 -2.74 11.48 -2.65
N LEU A 39 -2.03 10.38 -2.90
CA LEU A 39 -1.51 10.07 -4.22
C LEU A 39 -2.63 9.72 -5.21
N LEU A 40 -3.65 8.98 -4.76
CA LEU A 40 -4.83 8.68 -5.57
C LEU A 40 -5.57 9.96 -5.96
N MET A 41 -5.76 10.89 -5.01
CA MET A 41 -6.32 12.21 -5.30
C MET A 41 -5.49 12.97 -6.34
N ALA A 42 -4.16 12.93 -6.24
CA ALA A 42 -3.28 13.54 -7.23
C ALA A 42 -3.41 12.88 -8.61
N ILE A 43 -3.47 11.54 -8.69
CA ILE A 43 -3.65 10.81 -9.95
C ILE A 43 -4.99 11.19 -10.60
N MET A 44 -6.08 11.21 -9.85
CA MET A 44 -7.39 11.62 -10.34
C MET A 44 -7.39 13.08 -10.80
N GLY A 45 -6.78 13.98 -10.05
CA GLY A 45 -6.65 15.40 -10.41
C GLY A 45 -5.85 15.61 -11.69
N VAL A 46 -4.75 14.87 -11.87
CA VAL A 46 -3.95 14.90 -13.11
C VAL A 46 -4.75 14.36 -14.29
N GLY A 47 -5.51 13.28 -14.10
CA GLY A 47 -6.40 12.74 -15.13
C GLY A 47 -7.43 13.79 -15.59
N GLN A 48 -8.12 14.41 -14.63
CA GLN A 48 -9.10 15.46 -14.93
C GLN A 48 -8.48 16.67 -15.64
N LEU A 49 -7.26 17.06 -15.23
CA LEU A 49 -6.52 18.14 -15.88
C LEU A 49 -6.12 17.79 -17.31
N SER A 50 -5.74 16.54 -17.56
CA SER A 50 -5.43 16.02 -18.89
C SER A 50 -6.65 16.17 -19.81
N ASP A 51 -7.83 15.78 -19.32
CA ASP A 51 -9.08 15.88 -20.07
C ASP A 51 -9.50 17.33 -20.34
N TRP A 52 -9.33 18.21 -19.35
CA TRP A 52 -9.70 19.63 -19.47
C TRP A 52 -8.78 20.42 -20.41
N THR A 53 -7.48 20.11 -20.41
CA THR A 53 -6.48 20.82 -21.24
C THR A 53 -6.31 20.21 -22.61
N GLY A 54 -6.76 18.97 -22.82
CA GLY A 54 -6.48 18.16 -24.01
C GLY A 54 -5.00 17.73 -24.12
N ILE A 55 -4.17 18.04 -23.13
CA ILE A 55 -2.75 17.65 -23.08
C ILE A 55 -2.65 16.27 -22.44
N SER A 56 -1.94 15.34 -23.08
CA SER A 56 -1.69 14.02 -22.49
C SER A 56 -0.72 14.11 -21.30
N LEU A 57 -1.22 13.83 -20.10
CA LEU A 57 -0.45 13.78 -18.85
C LEU A 57 -0.22 12.35 -18.35
N GLY A 58 -0.35 11.35 -19.23
CA GLY A 58 -0.18 9.94 -18.86
C GLY A 58 1.19 9.61 -18.25
N TRP A 59 2.25 10.32 -18.67
CA TRP A 59 3.59 10.19 -18.09
C TRP A 59 3.66 10.65 -16.63
N VAL A 60 2.88 11.67 -16.25
CA VAL A 60 2.78 12.15 -14.86
C VAL A 60 2.10 11.09 -14.01
N ILE A 61 1.02 10.49 -14.53
CA ILE A 61 0.33 9.37 -13.85
C ILE A 61 1.28 8.20 -13.64
N LEU A 62 2.05 7.82 -14.66
CA LEU A 62 3.07 6.77 -14.54
C LEU A 62 4.12 7.10 -13.47
N LEU A 63 4.61 8.35 -13.44
CA LEU A 63 5.54 8.83 -12.42
C LEU A 63 4.94 8.71 -11.01
N LEU A 64 3.68 9.10 -10.83
CA LEU A 64 2.98 8.98 -9.54
C LEU A 64 2.87 7.51 -9.11
N PHE A 65 2.57 6.58 -10.01
CA PHE A 65 2.59 5.14 -9.69
C PHE A 65 3.97 4.65 -9.26
N LEU A 66 5.05 5.07 -9.93
CA LEU A 66 6.41 4.74 -9.52
C LEU A 66 6.76 5.33 -8.15
N VAL A 67 6.30 6.55 -7.86
CA VAL A 67 6.43 7.17 -6.53
C VAL A 67 5.68 6.37 -5.48
N TRP A 68 4.50 5.82 -5.78
CA TRP A 68 3.76 4.96 -4.86
C TRP A 68 4.59 3.75 -4.43
N ILE A 69 5.10 3.01 -5.41
CA ILE A 69 5.89 1.79 -5.20
C ILE A 69 7.19 2.12 -4.47
N GLY A 70 7.89 3.16 -4.93
CA GLY A 70 9.15 3.62 -4.35
C GLY A 70 8.99 4.08 -2.90
N TYR A 71 7.92 4.81 -2.59
CA TYR A 71 7.63 5.27 -1.24
C TYR A 71 7.48 4.10 -0.27
N LEU A 72 6.67 3.08 -0.59
CA LEU A 72 6.46 1.94 0.31
C LEU A 72 7.78 1.18 0.56
N LEU A 73 8.56 0.92 -0.50
CA LEU A 73 9.84 0.23 -0.40
C LEU A 73 10.85 1.01 0.48
N ILE A 74 10.97 2.32 0.27
CA ILE A 74 11.87 3.19 1.05
C ILE A 74 11.36 3.32 2.49
N ALA A 75 10.06 3.47 2.70
CA ALA A 75 9.45 3.56 4.02
C ALA A 75 9.70 2.27 4.82
N MET A 76 9.53 1.10 4.22
CA MET A 76 9.86 -0.18 4.86
C MET A 76 11.35 -0.28 5.23
N LYS A 77 12.24 0.16 4.34
CA LYS A 77 13.69 0.17 4.62
C LYS A 77 14.01 1.06 5.83
N ASN A 78 13.50 2.28 5.84
CA ASN A 78 13.82 3.29 6.86
C ASN A 78 13.20 2.93 8.21
N PHE A 79 11.95 2.46 8.22
CA PHE A 79 11.23 2.10 9.44
C PHE A 79 11.80 0.84 10.09
N TYR A 80 11.99 -0.24 9.33
CA TYR A 80 12.47 -1.51 9.89
C TYR A 80 14.00 -1.64 9.96
N ARG A 81 14.72 -0.70 9.35
CA ARG A 81 16.19 -0.61 9.32
C ARG A 81 16.85 -1.92 8.87
N GLN A 82 16.40 -2.45 7.73
CA GLN A 82 16.94 -3.67 7.10
C GLN A 82 17.75 -3.36 5.83
N GLY A 83 18.66 -4.26 5.47
CA GLY A 83 19.38 -4.17 4.19
C GLY A 83 18.45 -4.35 2.99
N TRP A 84 18.77 -3.68 1.87
CA TRP A 84 17.94 -3.61 0.66
C TRP A 84 17.41 -4.96 0.18
N ARG A 85 18.27 -5.99 0.08
CA ARG A 85 17.87 -7.31 -0.40
C ARG A 85 16.71 -7.90 0.42
N LYS A 86 16.79 -7.80 1.76
CA LYS A 86 15.73 -8.30 2.66
C LYS A 86 14.46 -7.47 2.55
N THR A 87 14.60 -6.15 2.42
CA THR A 87 13.45 -5.25 2.27
C THR A 87 12.71 -5.51 0.97
N ILE A 88 13.40 -5.66 -0.16
CA ILE A 88 12.79 -5.95 -1.47
C ILE A 88 12.02 -7.27 -1.43
N VAL A 89 12.62 -8.34 -0.89
CA VAL A 89 11.94 -9.64 -0.78
C VAL A 89 10.68 -9.52 0.08
N LYS A 90 10.75 -8.83 1.22
CA LYS A 90 9.59 -8.64 2.09
C LYS A 90 8.52 -7.73 1.49
N PHE A 91 8.93 -6.72 0.74
CA PHE A 91 8.04 -5.85 -0.03
C PHE A 91 7.22 -6.68 -1.02
N LEU A 92 7.88 -7.50 -1.84
CA LEU A 92 7.19 -8.40 -2.78
C LEU A 92 6.22 -9.36 -2.09
N ILE A 93 6.62 -9.95 -0.95
CA ILE A 93 5.74 -10.84 -0.18
C ILE A 93 4.56 -10.06 0.42
N LEU A 94 4.79 -8.84 0.91
CA LEU A 94 3.75 -7.99 1.48
C LEU A 94 2.70 -7.64 0.43
N ASP A 95 3.11 -7.21 -0.77
CA ASP A 95 2.19 -6.88 -1.86
C ASP A 95 1.44 -8.10 -2.36
N PHE A 96 2.13 -9.25 -2.51
CA PHE A 96 1.52 -10.50 -2.90
C PHE A 96 0.43 -10.94 -1.91
N LEU A 97 0.75 -11.00 -0.62
CA LEU A 97 -0.23 -11.35 0.43
C LEU A 97 -1.33 -10.29 0.56
N GLY A 98 -0.98 -9.01 0.42
CA GLY A 98 -1.92 -7.89 0.44
C GLY A 98 -2.97 -8.00 -0.67
N PHE A 99 -2.56 -8.40 -1.87
CA PHE A 99 -3.48 -8.66 -2.98
C PHE A 99 -4.51 -9.74 -2.63
N PHE A 100 -4.08 -10.87 -2.05
CA PHE A 100 -5.02 -11.92 -1.61
C PHE A 100 -5.95 -11.46 -0.49
N VAL A 101 -5.47 -10.64 0.45
CA VAL A 101 -6.32 -10.06 1.49
C VAL A 101 -7.40 -9.18 0.89
N VAL A 102 -7.05 -8.31 -0.06
CA VAL A 102 -8.02 -7.44 -0.73
C VAL A 102 -9.02 -8.28 -1.53
N LEU A 103 -8.56 -9.28 -2.27
CA LEU A 103 -9.42 -10.20 -3.01
C LEU A 103 -10.39 -10.94 -2.09
N PHE A 104 -9.91 -11.47 -0.97
CA PHE A 104 -10.75 -12.14 0.02
C PHE A 104 -11.80 -11.19 0.61
N LEU A 105 -11.41 -9.99 1.03
CA LEU A 105 -12.34 -9.00 1.57
C LEU A 105 -13.39 -8.56 0.54
N PHE A 106 -12.99 -8.45 -0.73
CA PHE A 106 -13.90 -8.15 -1.83
C PHE A 106 -14.92 -9.28 -2.04
N MET A 107 -14.51 -10.55 -2.00
CA MET A 107 -15.43 -11.69 -2.08
C MET A 107 -16.42 -11.73 -0.91
N VAL A 108 -15.95 -11.48 0.32
CA VAL A 108 -16.82 -11.38 1.49
C VAL A 108 -17.84 -10.25 1.33
N PHE A 109 -17.40 -9.09 0.86
CA PHE A 109 -18.28 -7.96 0.58
C PHE A 109 -19.36 -8.31 -0.46
N LEU A 110 -19.00 -9.00 -1.56
CA LEU A 110 -19.96 -9.43 -2.56
C LEU A 110 -21.04 -10.34 -1.98
N VAL A 111 -20.64 -11.38 -1.23
CA VAL A 111 -21.59 -12.32 -0.59
C VAL A 111 -22.56 -11.57 0.33
N LEU A 112 -22.04 -10.67 1.17
CA LEU A 112 -22.88 -9.86 2.07
C LEU A 112 -23.85 -8.96 1.32
N SER A 113 -23.42 -8.37 0.19
CA SER A 113 -24.27 -7.50 -0.64
C SER A 113 -25.42 -8.22 -1.33
N PHE A 114 -25.36 -9.55 -1.49
CA PHE A 114 -26.49 -10.34 -1.98
C PHE A 114 -27.43 -10.81 -0.86
N LEU A 115 -26.98 -10.78 0.39
CA LEU A 115 -27.74 -11.23 1.56
C LEU A 115 -28.53 -10.10 2.23
N VAL A 116 -28.16 -8.84 1.98
CA VAL A 116 -28.80 -7.61 2.49
C VAL A 116 -29.55 -6.94 1.35
#